data_AF-A0A7C5JCS8-F1
#
_entry.id   AF-A0A7C5JCS8-F1
#
_cell.length_a   1.000
_cell.length_b   1.000
_cell.length_c   1.000
_cell.angle_alpha   90.00
_cell.angle_beta   90.00
_cell.angle_gamma   90.00
#
_symmetry.space_group_name_H-M   'P 1'
#
loop_
_entity.id
_entity.type
_entity.pdbx_description
1 polymer ?
#
loop_
_entity_poly.entity_id
_entity_poly.type
_entity_poly.pdbx_seq_one_letter_code
_entity_poly.pdbx_strand_id
1 'polypeptide(L)'
;MLMNEAVIALDIVDLPLEKVREIFNHFRGEKRVTGMVAMNISRRSSIDDKEPEKSGLLLSLLRDLSEAEDMENRWAVAKNRLTPVDVLEKLAKDPVNLVRALVATNPHTPTTILRTLFSDEKIVRDGLSGNPSTPEELLSLLLTDTDKMVRMRVAENPGSSTSILKALLEDGDLDVRRSAQSRLKERSN
;
A
#
# COMPACT_ATOMS: atom_id res chain seq x y z
N MET A 1 -12.32 -17.03 -25.96
CA MET A 1 -11.71 -17.47 -24.71
C MET A 1 -12.82 -17.62 -23.69
N LEU A 2 -12.92 -18.76 -23.02
CA LEU A 2 -13.91 -18.98 -21.96
C LEU A 2 -13.41 -18.39 -20.63
N MET A 3 -14.31 -18.03 -19.72
CA MET A 3 -13.94 -17.44 -18.42
C MET A 3 -13.03 -18.36 -17.59
N ASN A 4 -13.29 -19.67 -17.58
CA ASN A 4 -12.45 -20.62 -16.87
C ASN A 4 -11.03 -20.68 -17.44
N GLU A 5 -10.89 -20.60 -18.78
CA GLU A 5 -9.58 -20.54 -19.44
C GLU A 5 -8.83 -19.27 -19.05
N ALA A 6 -9.53 -18.14 -18.98
CA ALA A 6 -8.96 -16.86 -18.59
C ALA A 6 -8.47 -16.86 -17.13
N VAL A 7 -9.27 -17.40 -16.21
CA VAL A 7 -8.88 -17.52 -14.80
C VAL A 7 -7.65 -18.41 -14.63
N ILE A 8 -7.62 -19.57 -15.30
CA ILE A 8 -6.47 -20.48 -15.28
C ILE A 8 -5.22 -19.78 -15.85
N ALA A 9 -5.37 -19.03 -16.94
CA ALA A 9 -4.25 -18.29 -17.52
C ALA A 9 -3.70 -17.22 -16.56
N LEU A 10 -4.58 -16.50 -15.85
CA LEU A 10 -4.19 -15.45 -14.90
C LEU A 10 -3.48 -15.98 -13.64
N ASP A 11 -3.54 -17.28 -13.35
CA ASP A 11 -2.72 -17.88 -12.29
C ASP A 11 -1.24 -17.98 -12.66
N ILE A 12 -0.90 -17.92 -13.95
CA ILE A 12 0.48 -17.91 -14.44
C ILE A 12 1.09 -16.52 -14.16
N VAL A 13 2.00 -16.45 -13.19
CA VAL A 13 2.63 -15.18 -12.74
C VAL A 13 3.30 -14.43 -13.89
N ASP A 14 4.01 -15.16 -14.74
CA ASP A 14 4.78 -14.60 -15.87
C ASP A 14 3.98 -14.54 -17.18
N LEU A 15 2.64 -14.58 -17.11
CA LEU A 15 1.79 -14.39 -18.29
C LEU A 15 2.19 -13.07 -19.00
N PRO A 16 2.31 -13.00 -20.33
CA PRO A 16 2.62 -11.74 -21.00
C PRO A 16 1.59 -10.65 -20.65
N LEU A 17 2.04 -9.42 -20.38
CA LEU A 17 1.15 -8.32 -19.97
C LEU A 17 0.13 -7.99 -21.05
N GLU A 18 0.48 -8.19 -22.32
CA GLU A 18 -0.39 -8.07 -23.48
C GLU A 18 -1.55 -9.06 -23.39
N LYS A 19 -1.26 -10.29 -22.92
CA LYS A 19 -2.29 -11.30 -22.72
C LYS A 19 -3.14 -11.02 -21.48
N VAL A 20 -2.54 -10.55 -20.39
CA VAL A 20 -3.29 -10.04 -19.22
C VAL A 20 -4.23 -8.91 -19.64
N ARG A 21 -3.75 -7.98 -20.48
CA ARG A 21 -4.53 -6.87 -21.03
C ARG A 21 -5.68 -7.36 -21.91
N GLU A 22 -5.43 -8.31 -22.79
CA GLU A 22 -6.44 -8.93 -23.64
C GLU A 22 -7.54 -9.57 -22.79
N ILE A 23 -7.16 -10.35 -21.77
CA ILE A 23 -8.09 -10.97 -20.82
C ILE A 23 -8.93 -9.90 -20.10
N PHE A 24 -8.28 -8.87 -19.56
CA PHE A 24 -8.96 -7.77 -18.86
C PHE A 24 -9.97 -7.06 -19.75
N ASN A 25 -9.61 -6.77 -21.00
CA ASN A 25 -10.50 -6.10 -21.94
C ASN A 25 -11.67 -7.00 -22.36
N HIS A 26 -11.43 -8.29 -22.54
CA HIS A 26 -12.48 -9.26 -22.92
C HIS A 26 -13.51 -9.46 -21.82
N PHE A 27 -13.07 -9.50 -20.55
CA PHE A 27 -13.92 -9.73 -19.38
C PHE A 27 -14.10 -8.46 -18.54
N ARG A 28 -14.16 -7.29 -19.18
CA ARG A 28 -14.31 -6.02 -18.47
C ARG A 28 -15.65 -6.01 -17.71
N GLY A 29 -15.59 -5.79 -16.40
CA GLY A 29 -16.75 -5.79 -15.51
C GLY A 29 -17.03 -7.13 -14.81
N GLU A 30 -16.39 -8.21 -15.25
CA GLU A 30 -16.49 -9.51 -14.56
C GLU A 30 -15.57 -9.53 -13.34
N LYS A 31 -16.17 -9.31 -12.15
CA LYS A 31 -15.46 -9.18 -10.86
C LYS A 31 -14.42 -10.27 -10.62
N ARG A 32 -14.80 -11.53 -10.88
CA ARG A 32 -13.91 -12.68 -10.72
C ARG A 32 -12.67 -12.57 -11.60
N VAL A 33 -12.81 -12.14 -12.85
CA VAL A 33 -11.67 -12.00 -13.77
C VAL A 33 -10.85 -10.76 -13.43
N THR A 34 -11.48 -9.63 -13.11
CA THR A 34 -10.75 -8.42 -12.74
C THR A 34 -9.94 -8.59 -11.46
N GLY A 35 -10.48 -9.31 -10.47
CA GLY A 35 -9.75 -9.66 -9.25
C GLY A 35 -8.51 -10.52 -9.56
N MET A 36 -8.65 -11.51 -10.45
CA MET A 36 -7.52 -12.33 -10.91
C MET A 36 -6.48 -11.52 -11.69
N VAL A 37 -6.91 -10.56 -12.51
CA VAL A 37 -6.00 -9.62 -13.21
C VAL A 37 -5.20 -8.80 -12.19
N ALA A 38 -5.88 -8.25 -11.18
CA ALA A 38 -5.24 -7.46 -10.15
C ALA A 38 -4.24 -8.30 -9.33
N MET A 39 -4.62 -9.53 -8.94
CA MET A 39 -3.71 -10.47 -8.26
C MET A 39 -2.50 -10.84 -9.12
N ASN A 40 -2.69 -11.11 -10.41
CA ASN A 40 -1.60 -11.41 -11.33
C ASN A 40 -0.61 -10.24 -11.39
N ILE A 41 -1.11 -9.01 -11.54
CA ILE A 41 -0.30 -7.80 -11.56
C ILE A 41 0.42 -7.56 -10.23
N SER A 42 -0.23 -7.79 -9.08
CA SER A 42 0.39 -7.64 -7.75
C SER A 42 1.52 -8.65 -7.48
N ARG A 43 1.50 -9.82 -8.13
CA ARG A 43 2.55 -10.85 -7.99
C ARG A 43 3.81 -10.53 -8.80
N ARG A 44 3.76 -9.53 -9.70
CA ARG A 44 4.91 -9.10 -10.49
C ARG A 44 5.84 -8.26 -9.60
N SER A 45 6.82 -8.93 -9.02
CA SER A 45 7.76 -8.39 -8.04
C SER A 45 8.91 -7.59 -8.65
N SER A 46 9.20 -7.79 -9.94
CA SER A 46 10.22 -7.05 -10.70
C SER A 46 9.68 -6.84 -12.12
N ILE A 47 9.13 -5.66 -12.35
CA ILE A 47 9.17 -5.06 -13.68
C ILE A 47 10.28 -4.04 -13.53
N ASP A 48 11.53 -4.52 -13.66
CA ASP A 48 12.70 -3.65 -13.68
C ASP A 48 12.48 -2.58 -14.77
N ASP A 49 13.02 -1.37 -14.56
CA ASP A 49 13.04 -0.26 -15.51
C ASP A 49 13.68 -0.60 -16.89
N LYS A 50 14.11 -1.84 -17.09
CA LYS A 50 14.75 -2.37 -18.29
C LYS A 50 13.76 -2.59 -19.45
N GLU A 51 12.44 -2.61 -19.20
CA GLU A 51 11.42 -2.81 -20.25
C GLU A 51 10.32 -1.73 -20.21
N PRO A 52 10.60 -0.52 -20.73
CA PRO A 52 9.72 0.64 -20.59
C PRO A 52 8.32 0.46 -21.22
N GLU A 53 8.18 -0.35 -22.28
CA GLU A 53 6.87 -0.66 -22.88
C GLU A 53 6.00 -1.53 -21.96
N LYS A 54 6.60 -2.53 -21.30
CA LYS A 54 5.90 -3.39 -20.32
C LYS A 54 5.54 -2.58 -19.07
N SER A 55 6.37 -1.61 -18.69
CA SER A 55 6.02 -0.62 -17.67
C SER A 55 4.83 0.24 -18.11
N GLY A 56 4.81 0.75 -19.35
CA GLY A 56 3.67 1.54 -19.86
C GLY A 56 2.34 0.79 -19.83
N LEU A 57 2.33 -0.46 -20.32
CA LEU A 57 1.13 -1.29 -20.32
C LEU A 57 0.64 -1.60 -18.90
N LEU A 58 1.55 -1.96 -18.00
CA LEU A 58 1.22 -2.19 -16.59
C LEU A 58 0.57 -0.95 -15.95
N LEU A 59 1.19 0.22 -16.11
CA LEU A 59 0.69 1.45 -15.51
C LEU A 59 -0.70 1.81 -16.07
N SER A 60 -0.95 1.53 -17.35
CA SER A 60 -2.29 1.70 -17.94
C SER A 60 -3.32 0.71 -17.38
N LEU A 61 -2.92 -0.54 -17.10
CA LEU A 61 -3.77 -1.53 -16.43
C LEU A 61 -4.12 -1.12 -15.01
N LEU A 62 -3.15 -0.61 -14.24
CA LEU A 62 -3.37 -0.12 -12.88
C LEU A 62 -4.35 1.06 -12.85
N ARG A 63 -4.25 1.98 -13.81
CA ARG A 63 -5.23 3.06 -13.98
C ARG A 63 -6.63 2.51 -14.23
N ASP A 64 -6.79 1.64 -15.22
CA ASP A 64 -8.11 1.08 -15.55
C ASP A 64 -8.73 0.28 -14.40
N LEU A 65 -7.92 -0.48 -13.65
CA LEU A 65 -8.37 -1.22 -12.46
C LEU A 65 -8.79 -0.29 -11.33
N SER A 66 -8.18 0.89 -11.20
CA SER A 66 -8.53 1.88 -10.19
C SER A 66 -9.87 2.58 -10.45
N GLU A 67 -10.34 2.56 -11.71
CA GLU A 67 -11.64 3.08 -12.11
C GLU A 67 -12.78 2.08 -11.86
N ALA A 68 -12.46 0.82 -11.54
CA ALA A 68 -13.48 -0.17 -11.31
C ALA A 68 -14.29 0.14 -10.03
N GLU A 69 -15.60 -0.07 -10.11
CA GLU A 69 -16.52 0.07 -8.97
C GLU A 69 -16.20 -0.93 -7.85
N ASP A 70 -15.56 -2.04 -8.19
CA ASP A 70 -15.18 -3.08 -7.24
C ASP A 70 -14.05 -2.62 -6.30
N MET A 71 -14.33 -2.69 -5.00
CA MET A 71 -13.37 -2.42 -3.94
C MET A 71 -12.15 -3.34 -4.02
N GLU A 72 -12.31 -4.60 -4.41
CA GLU A 72 -11.20 -5.57 -4.48
C GLU A 72 -10.13 -5.13 -5.50
N ASN A 73 -10.56 -4.55 -6.62
CA ASN A 73 -9.65 -4.02 -7.63
C ASN A 73 -8.90 -2.79 -7.08
N ARG A 74 -9.61 -1.84 -6.46
CA ARG A 74 -9.01 -0.63 -5.90
C ARG A 74 -8.06 -0.93 -4.74
N TRP A 75 -8.38 -1.92 -3.91
CA TRP A 75 -7.46 -2.47 -2.91
C TRP A 75 -6.18 -2.96 -3.57
N ALA A 76 -6.28 -3.89 -4.52
CA ALA A 76 -5.13 -4.51 -5.14
C ALA A 76 -4.22 -3.48 -5.82
N VAL A 77 -4.82 -2.46 -6.44
CA VAL A 77 -4.10 -1.30 -6.98
C VAL A 77 -3.44 -0.49 -5.86
N ALA A 78 -4.13 -0.10 -4.80
CA ALA A 78 -3.55 0.67 -3.70
C ALA A 78 -2.33 -0.03 -3.06
N LYS A 79 -2.36 -1.37 -2.96
CA LYS A 79 -1.26 -2.18 -2.41
C LYS A 79 -0.07 -2.35 -3.36
N ASN A 80 -0.25 -2.12 -4.67
CA ASN A 80 0.81 -2.37 -5.64
C ASN A 80 1.89 -1.27 -5.59
N ARG A 81 3.16 -1.67 -5.43
CA ARG A 81 4.31 -0.77 -5.33
C ARG A 81 4.55 0.06 -6.60
N LEU A 82 4.07 -0.43 -7.75
CA LEU A 82 4.19 0.22 -9.06
C LEU A 82 2.98 1.12 -9.37
N THR A 83 2.08 1.30 -8.41
CA THR A 83 0.91 2.16 -8.62
C THR A 83 1.35 3.60 -8.88
N PRO A 84 0.93 4.18 -10.02
CA PRO A 84 1.27 5.55 -10.34
C PRO A 84 0.84 6.53 -9.24
N VAL A 85 1.60 7.60 -9.05
CA VAL A 85 1.29 8.63 -8.05
C VAL A 85 -0.10 9.24 -8.29
N ASP A 86 -0.48 9.51 -9.53
CA ASP A 86 -1.81 10.04 -9.88
C ASP A 86 -2.95 9.11 -9.42
N VAL A 87 -2.72 7.80 -9.46
CA VAL A 87 -3.68 6.80 -8.99
C VAL A 87 -3.70 6.74 -7.46
N LEU A 88 -2.54 6.81 -6.80
CA LEU A 88 -2.47 6.88 -5.33
C LEU A 88 -3.17 8.14 -4.80
N GLU A 89 -3.02 9.29 -5.46
CA GLU A 89 -3.69 10.55 -5.10
C GLU A 89 -5.22 10.43 -5.17
N LYS A 90 -5.72 9.71 -6.18
CA LYS A 90 -7.14 9.42 -6.31
C LYS A 90 -7.62 8.47 -5.22
N LEU A 91 -6.93 7.34 -5.03
CA LEU A 91 -7.30 6.31 -4.04
C LEU A 91 -7.14 6.79 -2.59
N ALA A 92 -6.30 7.79 -2.32
CA ALA A 92 -6.23 8.46 -1.03
C ALA A 92 -7.53 9.21 -0.65
N LYS A 93 -8.44 9.42 -1.62
CA LYS A 93 -9.76 10.03 -1.41
C LYS A 93 -10.90 9.02 -1.56
N ASP A 94 -10.58 7.72 -1.61
CA ASP A 94 -11.58 6.66 -1.79
C ASP A 94 -12.61 6.71 -0.65
N PRO A 95 -13.91 6.49 -0.92
CA PRO A 95 -14.91 6.42 0.14
C PRO A 95 -14.65 5.29 1.14
N VAL A 96 -13.96 4.22 0.72
CA VAL A 96 -13.64 3.08 1.56
C VAL A 96 -12.32 3.31 2.31
N ASN A 97 -12.38 3.33 3.63
CA ASN A 97 -11.21 3.57 4.48
C ASN A 97 -10.12 2.49 4.37
N LEU A 98 -10.50 1.24 4.09
CA LEU A 98 -9.55 0.16 3.85
C LEU A 98 -8.68 0.45 2.62
N VAL A 99 -9.26 1.02 1.55
CA VAL A 99 -8.50 1.43 0.36
C VAL A 99 -7.55 2.56 0.70
N ARG A 100 -8.01 3.59 1.42
CA ARG A 100 -7.15 4.70 1.91
C ARG A 100 -6.02 4.20 2.82
N ALA A 101 -6.30 3.23 3.68
CA ALA A 101 -5.29 2.63 4.57
C ALA A 101 -4.23 1.88 3.76
N LEU A 102 -4.60 1.20 2.69
CA LEU A 102 -3.63 0.53 1.80
C LEU A 102 -2.74 1.53 1.08
N VAL A 103 -3.30 2.66 0.62
CA VAL A 103 -2.48 3.79 0.12
C VAL A 103 -1.53 4.25 1.21
N ALA A 104 -2.00 4.43 2.45
CA ALA A 104 -1.15 4.82 3.57
C ALA A 104 -0.04 3.82 3.88
N THR A 105 -0.23 2.51 3.66
CA THR A 105 0.81 1.48 3.86
C THR A 105 1.79 1.33 2.70
N ASN A 106 1.48 1.87 1.52
CA ASN A 106 2.29 1.64 0.33
C ASN A 106 3.61 2.44 0.42
N PRO A 107 4.78 1.79 0.35
CA PRO A 107 6.08 2.44 0.54
C PRO A 107 6.46 3.42 -0.58
N HIS A 108 5.70 3.48 -1.68
CA HIS A 108 5.88 4.47 -2.73
C HIS A 108 4.89 5.63 -2.65
N THR A 109 4.02 5.66 -1.64
CA THR A 109 3.10 6.78 -1.42
C THR A 109 3.88 8.04 -1.09
N PRO A 110 3.77 9.11 -1.91
CA PRO A 110 4.47 10.35 -1.65
C PRO A 110 4.09 10.97 -0.31
N THR A 111 5.05 11.67 0.28
CA THR A 111 4.88 12.36 1.57
C THR A 111 3.75 13.39 1.54
N THR A 112 3.49 14.02 0.38
CA THR A 112 2.36 14.94 0.18
C THR A 112 1.02 14.25 0.41
N ILE A 113 0.85 13.01 -0.05
CA ILE A 113 -0.35 12.19 0.18
C ILE A 113 -0.40 11.71 1.63
N LEU A 114 0.71 11.26 2.20
CA LEU A 114 0.73 10.85 3.61
C LEU A 114 0.29 12.01 4.53
N ARG A 115 0.68 13.25 4.23
CA ARG A 115 0.21 14.43 4.98
C ARG A 115 -1.31 14.60 4.93
N THR A 116 -1.98 14.30 3.81
CA THR A 116 -3.45 14.41 3.74
C THR A 116 -4.16 13.31 4.52
N LEU A 117 -3.54 12.13 4.64
CA LEU A 117 -4.08 10.97 5.36
C LEU A 117 -3.84 11.02 6.88
N PHE A 118 -3.05 11.97 7.37
CA PHE A 118 -2.69 12.08 8.79
C PHE A 118 -3.89 12.23 9.73
N SER A 119 -4.93 12.96 9.31
CA SER A 119 -6.13 13.21 10.12
C SER A 119 -7.28 12.24 9.83
N ASP A 120 -7.03 11.18 9.06
CA ASP A 120 -8.03 10.20 8.68
C ASP A 120 -8.35 9.23 9.84
N GLU A 121 -9.21 8.25 9.62
CA GLU A 121 -9.61 7.25 10.59
C GLU A 121 -8.44 6.40 11.10
N LYS A 122 -8.62 5.80 12.28
CA LYS A 122 -7.57 5.02 12.97
C LYS A 122 -6.91 3.96 12.09
N ILE A 123 -7.64 3.30 11.19
CA ILE A 123 -7.08 2.28 10.28
C ILE A 123 -6.10 2.89 9.27
N VAL A 124 -6.37 4.11 8.81
CA VAL A 124 -5.52 4.83 7.85
C VAL A 124 -4.28 5.38 8.56
N ARG A 125 -4.45 5.95 9.76
CA ARG A 125 -3.33 6.40 10.59
C ARG A 125 -2.41 5.26 11.01
N ASP A 126 -2.97 4.07 11.28
CA ASP A 126 -2.20 2.84 11.51
C ASP A 126 -1.29 2.50 10.32
N GLY A 127 -1.85 2.52 9.10
CA GLY A 127 -1.09 2.29 7.88
C GLY A 127 0.01 3.34 7.66
N LEU A 128 -0.32 4.61 7.84
CA LEU A 128 0.61 5.73 7.73
C LEU A 128 1.76 5.61 8.75
N SER A 129 1.44 5.30 10.00
CA SER A 129 2.44 5.23 11.08
C SER A 129 3.51 4.16 10.86
N GLY A 130 3.20 3.08 10.13
CA GLY A 130 4.16 2.03 9.77
C GLY A 130 4.86 2.24 8.42
N ASN A 131 4.48 3.25 7.63
CA ASN A 131 5.03 3.45 6.30
C ASN A 131 6.46 4.02 6.36
N PRO A 132 7.46 3.41 5.70
CA PRO A 132 8.85 3.89 5.71
C PRO A 132 9.05 5.28 5.10
N SER A 133 8.12 5.74 4.27
CA SER A 133 8.13 7.08 3.68
C SER A 133 7.45 8.14 4.55
N THR A 134 6.90 7.77 5.70
CA THR A 134 6.27 8.74 6.61
C THR A 134 7.31 9.72 7.16
N PRO A 135 7.14 11.04 6.94
CA PRO A 135 8.08 12.03 7.46
C PRO A 135 8.19 11.99 8.98
N GLU A 136 9.40 12.22 9.50
CA GLU A 136 9.69 12.25 10.93
C GLU A 136 8.79 13.23 11.71
N GLU A 137 8.45 14.38 11.08
CA GLU A 137 7.50 15.35 11.63
C GLU A 137 6.14 14.70 11.94
N LEU A 138 5.59 13.88 11.02
CA LEU A 138 4.32 13.21 11.23
C LEU A 138 4.46 12.11 12.29
N LEU A 139 5.56 11.34 12.27
CA LEU A 139 5.83 10.33 13.30
C LEU A 139 5.90 10.95 14.71
N SER A 140 6.49 12.13 14.82
CA SER A 140 6.57 12.89 16.08
C SER A 140 5.19 13.32 16.58
N LEU A 141 4.29 13.72 15.69
CA LEU A 141 2.91 14.05 16.07
C LEU A 141 2.12 12.80 16.51
N LEU A 142 2.32 11.67 15.82
CA LEU A 142 1.66 10.40 16.12
C LEU A 142 2.08 9.77 17.47
N LEU A 143 3.16 10.26 18.10
CA LEU A 143 3.53 9.88 19.48
C LEU A 143 2.40 10.08 20.48
N THR A 144 1.47 10.99 20.19
CA THR A 144 0.34 11.33 21.06
C THR A 144 -0.99 10.83 20.53
N ASP A 145 -0.98 9.96 19.49
CA ASP A 145 -2.22 9.38 18.98
C ASP A 145 -2.96 8.64 20.10
N THR A 146 -4.27 8.83 20.15
CA THR A 146 -5.15 8.18 21.12
C THR A 146 -5.06 6.66 21.08
N ASP A 147 -4.78 6.07 19.92
CA ASP A 147 -4.76 4.65 19.71
C ASP A 147 -3.36 4.06 19.89
N LYS A 148 -3.23 3.11 20.81
CA LYS A 148 -1.92 2.50 21.13
C LYS A 148 -1.28 1.77 19.96
N MET A 149 -2.07 1.22 19.03
CA MET A 149 -1.53 0.47 17.89
C MET A 149 -0.82 1.44 16.92
N VAL A 150 -1.37 2.65 16.75
CA VAL A 150 -0.71 3.71 15.96
C VAL A 150 0.64 4.07 16.60
N ARG A 151 0.67 4.30 17.92
CA ARG A 151 1.93 4.61 18.64
C ARG A 151 2.94 3.46 18.58
N MET A 152 2.46 2.22 18.68
CA MET A 152 3.30 1.02 18.53
C MET A 152 3.91 0.92 17.13
N ARG A 153 3.13 1.22 16.09
CA ARG A 153 3.61 1.28 14.71
C ARG A 153 4.62 2.40 14.46
N VAL A 154 4.49 3.54 15.15
CA VAL A 154 5.57 4.55 15.18
C VAL A 154 6.84 3.94 15.76
N ALA A 155 6.78 3.17 16.84
CA ALA A 155 7.97 2.52 17.39
C ALA A 155 8.65 1.54 16.40
N GLU A 156 7.84 0.84 15.61
CA GLU A 156 8.30 -0.15 14.62
C GLU A 156 8.78 0.49 13.31
N ASN A 157 8.39 1.74 13.04
CA ASN A 157 8.69 2.41 11.78
C ASN A 157 10.22 2.51 11.54
N PRO A 158 10.73 2.12 10.35
CA PRO A 158 12.14 2.25 10.01
C PRO A 158 12.69 3.68 10.12
N GLY A 159 11.87 4.67 9.78
CA GLY A 159 12.18 6.11 9.80
C GLY A 159 12.07 6.77 11.18
N SER A 160 11.59 6.07 12.22
CA SER A 160 11.52 6.65 13.57
C SER A 160 12.89 6.93 14.13
N SER A 161 13.18 8.17 14.50
CA SER A 161 14.48 8.55 15.05
C SER A 161 14.70 8.03 16.47
N THR A 162 15.95 8.05 16.94
CA THR A 162 16.29 7.64 18.31
C THR A 162 15.59 8.50 19.36
N SER A 163 15.32 9.78 19.06
CA SER A 163 14.53 10.67 19.94
C SER A 163 13.09 10.21 20.06
N ILE A 164 12.42 9.88 18.93
CA ILE A 164 11.07 9.30 18.91
C ILE A 164 11.02 8.02 19.75
N LEU A 165 11.95 7.10 19.52
CA LEU A 165 11.98 5.83 20.27
C LEU A 165 12.19 6.04 21.77
N LYS A 166 13.06 6.98 22.16
CA LYS A 166 13.26 7.33 23.58
C LYS A 166 12.00 7.92 24.21
N ALA A 167 11.25 8.76 23.48
CA ALA A 167 9.98 9.28 23.97
C ALA A 167 8.95 8.15 24.21
N LEU A 168 8.90 7.16 23.31
CA LEU A 168 8.00 6.00 23.44
C LEU A 168 8.38 5.02 24.57
N LEU A 169 9.56 5.13 25.16
CA LEU A 169 9.90 4.38 26.38
C LEU A 169 9.11 4.85 27.60
N GLU A 170 8.57 6.07 27.57
CA GLU A 170 7.73 6.65 28.61
C GLU A 170 6.23 6.54 28.29
N ASP A 171 5.85 5.84 27.21
CA ASP A 171 4.45 5.66 26.83
C ASP A 171 3.66 4.97 27.95
N GLY A 172 2.38 5.30 28.11
CA GLY A 172 1.52 4.67 29.11
C GLY A 172 1.27 3.18 28.86
N ASP A 173 1.30 2.73 27.60
CA ASP A 173 1.05 1.34 27.23
C ASP A 173 2.33 0.49 27.19
N LEU A 174 2.26 -0.70 27.79
CA LEU A 174 3.42 -1.59 27.91
C LEU A 174 3.91 -2.14 26.57
N ASP A 175 3.02 -2.40 25.62
CA ASP A 175 3.38 -2.96 24.32
C ASP A 175 4.15 -1.92 23.50
N VAL A 176 3.72 -0.66 23.56
CA VAL A 176 4.42 0.47 22.93
C VAL A 176 5.85 0.61 23.48
N ARG A 177 6.02 0.61 24.81
CA ARG A 177 7.35 0.67 25.43
C ARG A 177 8.25 -0.49 25.00
N ARG A 178 7.70 -1.70 24.89
CA ARG A 178 8.43 -2.90 24.45
C ARG A 178 8.88 -2.79 22.99
N SER A 179 8.01 -2.36 22.08
CA SER A 179 8.38 -2.17 20.68
C SER A 179 9.50 -1.12 20.55
N ALA A 180 9.41 0.00 21.26
CA ALA A 180 10.45 1.02 21.27
C ALA A 180 11.79 0.50 21.81
N GLN A 181 11.76 -0.27 22.90
CA GLN A 181 12.95 -0.89 23.47
C GLN A 181 13.60 -1.91 22.52
N SER A 182 12.82 -2.76 21.87
CA SER A 182 13.33 -3.73 20.89
C SER A 182 14.04 -3.00 19.75
N ARG A 183 13.38 -1.98 19.19
CA ARG A 183 13.92 -1.21 18.07
C ARG A 183 15.22 -0.49 18.40
N LEU A 184 15.35 0.03 19.63
CA LEU A 184 16.61 0.65 20.10
C LEU A 184 17.75 -0.38 20.25
N LYS A 185 17.45 -1.58 20.76
CA LYS A 185 18.44 -2.65 20.89
C LYS A 185 18.96 -3.11 19.53
N GLU A 186 18.05 -3.29 18.56
CA GLU A 186 18.42 -3.66 17.19
C GLU A 186 19.37 -2.66 16.51
N ARG A 187 19.30 -1.37 16.88
CA ARG A 187 20.19 -0.33 16.34
C ARG A 187 21.55 -0.26 17.03
N SER A 188 21.68 -0.88 18.20
CA SER A 188 22.89 -0.83 19.02
C SER A 188 23.81 -2.03 18.80
N ASN A 189 23.36 -3.01 18.00
CA ASN A 189 24.08 -4.21 17.57
C ASN A 189 24.55 -4.05 16.12
#